data_AF-A0A165FEM8-F1
#
_entry.id   AF-A0A165FEM8-F1
#
_cell.length_a   1.000
_cell.length_b   1.000
_cell.length_c   1.000
_cell.angle_alpha   90.00
_cell.angle_beta   90.00
_cell.angle_gamma   90.00
#
_symmetry.space_group_name_H-M   'P 1'
#
loop_
_entity.id
_entity.type
_entity.pdbx_description
1 polymer ?
#
loop_
_entity_poly.entity_id
_entity_poly.type
_entity_poly.pdbx_seq_one_letter_code
_entity_poly.pdbx_strand_id
1 'polypeptide(L)'
;VPQLGLHAAAVSGNLGLVQYALANGQPINSVQHGILPLHAACTSGNEAVVRELLAAGADVNAPRLPRRYSNDRQTPALGVAGSTPLHFAAASGH
;
A
#
# COMPACT_ATOMS: atom_id res chain seq x y z
N VAL A 1 -8.16 13.90 -6.99
CA VAL A 1 -8.64 12.51 -7.14
C VAL A 1 -9.49 12.14 -5.94
N PRO A 2 -10.70 11.59 -6.14
CA PRO A 2 -11.53 11.12 -5.03
C PRO A 2 -10.79 10.00 -4.28
N GLN A 3 -10.69 10.12 -2.96
CA GLN A 3 -10.21 9.05 -2.09
C GLN A 3 -11.44 8.25 -1.66
N LEU A 4 -11.86 7.25 -2.45
CA LEU A 4 -13.00 6.38 -2.15
C LEU A 4 -12.70 5.38 -1.02
N GLY A 5 -11.88 5.76 -0.04
CA GLY A 5 -11.62 4.93 1.14
C GLY A 5 -10.88 3.62 0.86
N LEU A 6 -10.25 3.43 -0.30
CA LEU A 6 -9.51 2.20 -0.67
C LEU A 6 -8.51 1.74 0.42
N HIS A 7 -7.82 2.68 1.08
CA HIS A 7 -6.95 2.37 2.22
C HIS A 7 -7.72 1.86 3.43
N ALA A 8 -8.82 2.50 3.79
CA ALA A 8 -9.66 2.02 4.89
C ALA A 8 -10.29 0.66 4.57
N ALA A 9 -10.70 0.44 3.31
CA ALA A 9 -11.16 -0.84 2.80
C ALA A 9 -10.08 -1.92 2.92
N ALA A 10 -8.84 -1.57 2.54
CA ALA A 10 -7.69 -2.46 2.64
C ALA A 10 -7.35 -2.84 4.09
N VAL A 11 -7.39 -1.89 5.02
CA VAL A 11 -7.19 -2.16 6.45
C VAL A 11 -8.33 -2.99 7.05
N SER A 12 -9.57 -2.71 6.66
CA SER A 12 -10.75 -3.40 7.20
C SER A 12 -11.06 -4.74 6.53
N GLY A 13 -10.37 -5.10 5.45
CA GLY A 13 -10.63 -6.32 4.69
C GLY A 13 -11.89 -6.23 3.83
N ASN A 14 -12.41 -5.03 3.60
CA ASN A 14 -13.70 -4.81 2.96
C ASN A 14 -13.60 -4.87 1.43
N LEU A 15 -13.65 -6.10 0.90
CA LEU A 15 -13.46 -6.41 -0.51
C LEU A 15 -14.42 -5.66 -1.45
N GLY A 16 -15.69 -5.51 -1.06
CA GLY A 16 -16.69 -4.81 -1.87
C GLY A 16 -16.36 -3.33 -2.05
N LEU A 17 -15.80 -2.69 -1.00
CA LEU A 17 -15.40 -1.29 -1.06
C LEU A 17 -14.11 -1.11 -1.90
N VAL A 18 -13.22 -2.11 -1.87
CA VAL A 18 -12.05 -2.16 -2.77
C VAL A 18 -12.49 -2.24 -4.23
N GLN A 19 -13.35 -3.20 -4.57
CA GLN A 19 -13.85 -3.36 -5.94
C GLN A 19 -14.62 -2.11 -6.41
N TYR A 20 -15.44 -1.51 -5.54
CA TYR A 20 -16.15 -0.27 -5.85
C TYR A 20 -15.18 0.87 -6.14
N ALA A 21 -14.15 1.08 -5.31
CA ALA A 21 -13.15 2.12 -5.53
C ALA A 21 -12.39 1.93 -6.85
N LEU A 22 -11.96 0.70 -7.15
CA LEU A 22 -11.28 0.37 -8.41
C LEU A 22 -12.19 0.58 -9.63
N ALA A 23 -13.46 0.13 -9.55
CA ALA A 23 -14.45 0.29 -10.61
C ALA A 23 -14.79 1.77 -10.89
N ASN A 24 -14.73 2.63 -9.86
CA ASN A 24 -14.92 4.08 -9.99
C ASN A 24 -13.65 4.82 -10.48
N GLY A 25 -12.64 4.09 -10.98
CA GLY A 25 -11.43 4.67 -11.53
C GLY A 25 -10.46 5.20 -10.48
N GLN A 26 -10.60 4.79 -9.21
CA GLN A 26 -9.58 5.11 -8.23
C GLN A 26 -8.27 4.39 -8.59
N PRO A 27 -7.13 5.09 -8.65
CA PRO A 27 -5.87 4.45 -9.00
C PRO A 27 -5.52 3.39 -7.95
N ILE A 28 -5.19 2.18 -8.39
CA ILE A 28 -4.81 1.09 -7.49
C ILE A 28 -3.54 1.40 -6.69
N ASN A 29 -2.67 2.25 -7.25
CA ASN A 29 -1.47 2.77 -6.61
C ASN A 29 -1.74 4.10 -5.89
N SER A 30 -2.97 4.33 -5.40
CA SER A 30 -3.31 5.52 -4.61
C SER A 30 -2.38 5.63 -3.41
N VAL A 31 -1.79 6.80 -3.19
CA VAL A 31 -0.86 7.02 -2.07
C VAL A 31 -1.53 7.84 -0.99
N GLN A 32 -1.66 7.28 0.21
CA GLN A 32 -2.14 7.99 1.39
C GLN A 32 -1.02 8.06 2.42
N HIS A 33 -0.53 9.26 2.73
CA HIS A 33 0.61 9.47 3.63
C HIS A 33 1.88 8.67 3.26
N GLY A 34 2.11 8.46 1.97
CA GLY A 34 3.23 7.66 1.44
C GLY A 34 2.93 6.15 1.36
N ILE A 35 1.78 5.69 1.83
CA ILE A 35 1.38 4.27 1.88
C ILE A 35 0.50 3.93 0.69
N LEU A 36 0.73 2.77 0.07
CA LEU A 36 -0.16 2.22 -0.95
C LEU A 36 -1.24 1.35 -0.29
N PRO A 37 -2.44 1.21 -0.87
CA PRO A 37 -3.49 0.36 -0.34
C PRO A 37 -3.04 -1.10 -0.17
N LEU A 38 -2.16 -1.60 -1.04
CA LEU A 38 -1.55 -2.92 -0.88
C LEU A 38 -0.78 -3.06 0.44
N HIS A 39 -0.01 -2.04 0.83
CA HIS A 39 0.68 -2.07 2.13
C HIS A 39 -0.31 -2.13 3.28
N ALA A 40 -1.39 -1.34 3.20
CA ALA A 40 -2.43 -1.30 4.23
C ALA A 40 -3.12 -2.67 4.40
N ALA A 41 -3.40 -3.36 3.29
CA ALA A 41 -3.92 -4.73 3.27
C ALA A 41 -2.92 -5.74 3.86
N CYS A 42 -1.63 -5.61 3.53
CA CYS A 42 -0.58 -6.47 4.09
C CYS A 42 -0.42 -6.26 5.61
N THR A 43 -0.39 -5.02 6.10
CA THR A 43 -0.30 -4.72 7.55
C THR A 43 -1.48 -5.23 8.35
N SER A 44 -2.64 -5.36 7.73
CA SER A 44 -3.85 -5.88 8.39
C SER A 44 -3.98 -7.39 8.27
N GLY A 45 -3.12 -8.06 7.50
CA GLY A 45 -3.21 -9.50 7.24
C GLY A 45 -4.38 -9.89 6.35
N ASN A 46 -4.97 -8.94 5.61
CA ASN A 46 -6.16 -9.18 4.81
C ASN A 46 -5.80 -9.81 3.46
N GLU A 47 -5.48 -11.10 3.46
CA GLU A 47 -5.07 -11.84 2.26
C GLU A 47 -6.06 -11.73 1.10
N ALA A 48 -7.36 -11.76 1.37
CA ALA A 48 -8.38 -11.65 0.33
C ALA A 48 -8.28 -10.31 -0.42
N VAL A 49 -8.06 -9.21 0.30
CA VAL A 49 -7.88 -7.89 -0.32
C VAL A 49 -6.52 -7.79 -1.01
N VAL A 50 -5.47 -8.37 -0.44
CA VAL A 50 -4.15 -8.43 -1.10
C VAL A 50 -4.27 -9.14 -2.45
N ARG A 51 -4.94 -10.30 -2.49
CA ARG A 51 -5.17 -11.06 -3.73
C ARG A 51 -5.97 -10.26 -4.76
N GLU A 52 -7.02 -9.57 -4.36
CA GLU A 52 -7.79 -8.70 -5.27
C GLU A 52 -6.97 -7.55 -5.81
N LEU A 53 -6.20 -6.86 -4.96
CA LEU A 53 -5.33 -5.77 -5.41
C LEU A 53 -4.28 -6.28 -6.40
N LEU A 54 -3.66 -7.44 -6.15
CA LEU A 54 -2.72 -8.07 -7.07
C LEU A 54 -3.39 -8.49 -8.38
N ALA A 55 -4.59 -9.07 -8.31
CA ALA A 55 -5.38 -9.45 -9.49
C ALA A 55 -5.76 -8.24 -10.35
N ALA A 56 -6.03 -7.10 -9.71
CA ALA A 56 -6.31 -5.83 -10.36
C ALA A 56 -5.03 -5.10 -10.87
N GLY A 57 -3.86 -5.72 -10.76
CA GLY A 57 -2.60 -5.19 -11.29
C GLY A 57 -1.84 -4.25 -10.35
N ALA A 58 -2.09 -4.32 -9.04
CA ALA A 58 -1.27 -3.61 -8.06
C ALA A 58 0.17 -4.12 -8.13
N ASP A 59 1.12 -3.20 -8.17
CA ASP A 59 2.53 -3.56 -8.17
C ASP A 59 2.95 -3.98 -6.74
N VAL A 60 3.24 -5.27 -6.59
CA VAL A 60 3.69 -5.87 -5.32
C VAL A 60 5.02 -5.30 -4.84
N ASN A 61 5.84 -4.82 -5.77
CA ASN A 61 7.16 -4.28 -5.49
C ASN A 61 7.15 -2.76 -5.33
N ALA A 62 5.98 -2.12 -5.42
CA ALA A 62 5.88 -0.67 -5.34
C ALA A 62 6.51 -0.19 -4.02
N PRO A 63 7.62 0.57 -4.07
CA PRO A 63 8.24 1.07 -2.87
C PRO A 63 7.31 2.11 -2.23
N ARG A 64 7.24 2.09 -0.89
CA ARG A 64 6.63 3.20 -0.15
C ARG A 64 7.29 4.49 -0.64
N LEU A 65 6.50 5.43 -1.16
CA LEU A 65 7.08 6.70 -1.58
C LEU A 65 7.67 7.37 -0.33
N PRO A 66 8.97 7.70 -0.33
CA PRO A 66 9.54 8.47 0.77
C PRO A 66 8.75 9.77 0.85
N ARG A 67 8.42 10.20 2.07
CA ARG A 67 7.86 11.54 2.29
C ARG A 67 8.81 12.52 1.63
N ARG A 68 8.47 13.00 0.44
CA ARG A 68 9.29 13.97 -0.30
C ARG A 68 9.12 15.33 0.39
N TYR A 69 9.87 15.50 1.47
CA TYR A 69 10.49 16.74 1.90
C TYR A 69 11.73 16.35 2.71
N SER A 70 12.80 15.98 2.01
CA SER A 70 14.16 16.17 2.51
C SER A 70 15.07 16.10 1.29
N ASN A 71 15.56 17.27 0.92
CA ASN A 71 16.51 17.54 -0.17
C ASN A 71 17.91 17.00 0.14
N ASP A 72 18.04 15.80 0.72
CA ASP A 72 19.37 15.25 0.98
C ASP A 72 19.73 14.13 0.03
N ARG A 73 20.91 14.31 -0.54
CA ARG A 73 21.51 13.56 -1.62
C ARG A 73 21.69 12.10 -1.21
N GLN A 74 21.33 11.20 -2.12
CA GLN A 74 22.09 9.99 -2.44
C GLN A 74 23.01 9.46 -1.33
N THR A 75 22.52 8.70 -0.36
CA THR A 75 23.34 7.70 0.35
C THR A 75 22.51 6.47 0.72
N PRO A 76 22.88 5.27 0.23
CA PRO A 76 22.25 4.02 0.62
C PRO A 76 22.94 3.51 1.88
N ALA A 77 22.36 3.76 3.05
CA ALA A 77 22.88 3.19 4.30
C ALA A 77 21.73 2.80 5.24
N LEU A 78 21.63 1.49 5.45
CA LEU A 78 21.10 0.81 6.63
C LEU A 78 19.73 1.30 7.18
N GLY A 79 18.71 0.52 6.85
CA GLY A 79 17.70 0.12 7.85
C GLY A 79 16.38 0.86 7.88
N VAL A 80 16.24 2.07 7.32
CA VAL A 80 15.02 2.88 7.61
C VAL A 80 14.36 3.57 6.40
N ALA A 81 14.97 3.59 5.22
CA ALA A 81 14.49 4.46 4.12
C ALA A 81 13.80 3.75 2.93
N GLY A 82 13.54 2.44 3.00
CA GLY A 82 13.04 1.69 1.84
C GLY A 82 12.26 0.44 2.21
N SER A 83 11.43 0.51 3.25
CA SER A 83 10.62 -0.62 3.71
C SER A 83 9.69 -1.08 2.59
N THR A 84 10.11 -2.13 1.89
CA THR A 84 9.27 -2.90 0.98
C THR A 84 8.15 -3.55 1.78
N PRO A 85 7.02 -3.90 1.16
CA PRO A 85 5.92 -4.57 1.86
C PRO A 85 6.36 -5.85 2.58
N LEU A 86 7.41 -6.51 2.07
CA LEU A 86 8.04 -7.69 2.67
C LEU A 86 8.77 -7.41 4.00
N HIS A 87 9.38 -6.22 4.17
CA HIS A 87 9.96 -5.81 5.46
C HIS A 87 8.89 -5.56 6.52
N PHE A 88 7.72 -5.05 6.12
CA PHE A 88 6.64 -4.76 7.06
C PHE A 88 5.93 -6.04 7.50
N ALA A 89 5.71 -7.01 6.59
CA ALA A 89 5.19 -8.33 6.93
C ALA A 89 6.10 -9.07 7.93
N ALA A 90 7.43 -8.95 7.80
CA ALA A 90 8.38 -9.51 8.76
C ALA A 90 8.39 -8.77 10.11
N ALA A 91 8.09 -7.47 10.12
CA ALA A 91 8.04 -6.66 11.34
C ALA A 91 6.71 -6.78 12.11
N SER A 92 5.61 -7.12 11.43
CA SER A 92 4.27 -7.26 12.02
C SER A 92 3.93 -8.69 12.45
N GLY A 93 4.95 -9.49 12.79
CA GLY A 93 4.86 -10.91 13.12
C GLY A 93 3.54 -11.33 13.78
N HIS A 94 2.80 -12.15 13.04
CA HIS A 94 1.88 -13.17 13.57
C HIS A 94 2.52 -14.52 13.27
#